data_AF-A0A936K1M4-F1
#
_entry.id   AF-A0A936K1M4-F1
#
_cell.length_a   1.000
_cell.length_b   1.000
_cell.length_c   1.000
_cell.angle_alpha   90.00
_cell.angle_beta   90.00
_cell.angle_gamma   90.00
#
_symmetry.space_group_name_H-M   'P 1'
#
loop_
_entity.id
_entity.type
_entity.pdbx_description
1 polymer ?
#
loop_
_entity_poly.entity_id
_entity_poly.type
_entity_poly.pdbx_seq_one_letter_code
_entity_poly.pdbx_strand_id
1 'polypeptide(L)'
;MKIHSLLQAAVLGVALCGPASAAVYTGIWDPQFGAPFSADLGWRGQATFSVPNGCELAGTGPVDNAVACGGAAMVTSATVELYDTNGPMDLLATIVLNPASFTISTLHYVSGDLDQLETGLSMAQTAALEPGVIPATYGFAAATTFSLSFTLDGPRLYFNCVGVTPGSCDGVNNPDLPADFSITRVPEPASLALSGLALVGLVTVRRRRAQQAA
;
A
#
# COMPACT_ATOMS: atom_id res chain seq x y z
N MET A 1 21.33 -63.59 -7.39
CA MET A 1 20.51 -62.66 -8.23
C MET A 1 20.37 -61.35 -7.50
N LYS A 2 20.95 -60.25 -8.02
CA LYS A 2 20.89 -58.89 -7.45
C LYS A 2 20.08 -58.02 -8.40
N ILE A 3 18.91 -57.55 -7.98
CA ILE A 3 18.08 -56.63 -8.77
C ILE A 3 18.34 -55.21 -8.25
N HIS A 4 19.08 -54.44 -9.05
CA HIS A 4 19.31 -53.00 -8.84
C HIS A 4 18.04 -52.25 -9.27
N SER A 5 17.33 -51.66 -8.32
CA SER A 5 16.19 -50.78 -8.60
C SER A 5 16.70 -49.37 -8.91
N LEU A 6 16.74 -49.04 -10.20
CA LEU A 6 16.89 -47.68 -10.73
C LEU A 6 15.57 -46.93 -10.54
N LEU A 7 15.48 -46.05 -9.54
CA LEU A 7 14.40 -45.08 -9.44
C LEU A 7 14.84 -43.77 -10.08
N GLN A 8 14.17 -43.45 -11.18
CA GLN A 8 14.37 -42.30 -12.05
C GLN A 8 14.14 -40.99 -11.29
N ALA A 9 15.13 -40.12 -11.31
CA ALA A 9 14.96 -38.71 -10.98
C ALA A 9 14.40 -38.00 -12.22
N ALA A 10 13.13 -37.63 -12.19
CA ALA A 10 12.53 -36.79 -13.21
C ALA A 10 11.42 -35.94 -12.59
N VAL A 11 11.70 -34.67 -12.31
CA VAL A 11 10.86 -33.51 -12.65
C VAL A 11 11.77 -32.27 -12.71
N LEU A 12 12.28 -31.93 -13.90
CA LEU A 12 12.78 -30.59 -14.21
C LEU A 12 11.79 -29.96 -15.19
N GLY A 13 10.73 -29.39 -14.64
CA GLY A 13 9.76 -28.59 -15.37
C GLY A 13 9.76 -27.18 -14.81
N VAL A 14 10.83 -26.41 -15.05
CA VAL A 14 10.85 -24.98 -14.71
C VAL A 14 10.17 -24.25 -15.85
N ALA A 15 8.94 -23.79 -15.61
CA ALA A 15 8.21 -22.92 -16.51
C ALA A 15 8.98 -21.60 -16.70
N LEU A 16 9.50 -21.36 -17.91
CA LEU A 16 10.24 -20.15 -18.28
C LEU A 16 9.34 -18.98 -18.74
N CYS A 17 8.04 -19.05 -18.47
CA CYS A 17 7.18 -17.88 -18.62
C CYS A 17 7.34 -17.02 -17.36
N GLY A 18 8.41 -16.22 -17.33
CA GLY A 18 8.62 -15.25 -16.26
C GLY A 18 7.42 -14.30 -16.24
N PRO A 19 6.76 -14.11 -15.09
CA PRO A 19 5.74 -13.08 -14.99
C PRO A 19 6.40 -11.74 -15.32
N ALA A 20 5.66 -10.84 -15.97
CA ALA A 20 5.98 -9.43 -15.87
C ALA A 20 5.96 -9.10 -14.37
N SER A 21 7.15 -9.09 -13.75
CA SER A 21 7.26 -8.83 -12.32
C SER A 21 6.97 -7.34 -12.11
N ALA A 22 6.14 -7.08 -11.12
CA ALA A 22 5.85 -5.76 -10.62
C ALA A 22 6.23 -5.74 -9.16
N ALA A 23 6.97 -4.71 -8.76
CA ALA A 23 7.20 -4.41 -7.38
C ALA A 23 5.88 -3.98 -6.73
N VAL A 24 5.57 -4.58 -5.59
CA VAL A 24 4.45 -4.17 -4.77
C VAL A 24 5.01 -3.28 -3.66
N TYR A 25 4.39 -2.12 -3.46
CA TYR A 25 4.71 -1.21 -2.38
C TYR A 25 3.50 -1.02 -1.48
N THR A 26 3.76 -0.79 -0.20
CA THR A 26 2.73 -0.48 0.79
C THR A 26 3.01 0.89 1.38
N GLY A 27 2.05 1.80 1.24
CA GLY A 27 2.01 3.09 1.89
C GLY A 27 1.19 3.03 3.18
N ILE A 28 1.70 3.59 4.27
CA ILE A 28 0.95 3.76 5.54
C ILE A 28 1.07 5.20 6.04
N TRP A 29 0.03 5.70 6.71
CA TRP A 29 0.01 7.03 7.32
C TRP A 29 -0.98 7.10 8.48
N ASP A 30 -0.75 8.04 9.41
CA ASP A 30 -1.61 8.27 10.58
C ASP A 30 -1.53 9.72 11.15
N PRO A 31 -1.93 10.75 10.39
CA PRO A 31 -2.07 12.10 10.92
C PRO A 31 -3.38 12.33 11.67
N GLN A 32 -3.39 13.39 12.49
CA GLN A 32 -4.62 14.01 12.93
C GLN A 32 -5.35 14.66 11.74
N PHE A 33 -6.68 14.66 11.72
CA PHE A 33 -7.43 15.24 10.60
C PHE A 33 -7.33 16.77 10.58
N GLY A 34 -7.56 17.40 11.73
CA GLY A 34 -7.64 18.85 11.87
C GLY A 34 -8.99 19.44 11.44
N ALA A 35 -9.04 20.77 11.34
CA ALA A 35 -10.25 21.51 10.97
C ALA A 35 -10.80 21.08 9.58
N PRO A 36 -12.13 21.15 9.35
CA PRO A 36 -13.17 21.68 10.23
C PRO A 36 -13.75 20.66 11.22
N PHE A 37 -13.26 19.42 11.22
CA PHE A 37 -13.69 18.43 12.20
C PHE A 37 -13.17 18.78 13.60
N SER A 38 -13.78 18.16 14.62
CA SER A 38 -13.32 18.36 15.99
C SER A 38 -11.81 18.07 16.07
N ALA A 39 -11.13 18.71 17.02
CA ALA A 39 -9.71 18.43 17.27
C ALA A 39 -9.44 16.96 17.61
N ASP A 40 -10.50 16.17 17.81
CA ASP A 40 -10.44 14.82 18.35
C ASP A 40 -10.60 13.75 17.25
N LEU A 41 -10.60 14.16 15.97
CA LEU A 41 -10.68 13.25 14.84
C LEU A 41 -9.30 12.98 14.25
N GLY A 42 -8.90 11.72 14.30
CA GLY A 42 -7.73 11.18 13.62
C GLY A 42 -8.13 10.43 12.35
N TRP A 43 -7.19 10.29 11.42
CA TRP A 43 -7.38 9.38 10.30
C TRP A 43 -6.07 8.68 9.96
N ARG A 44 -6.18 7.39 9.74
CA ARG A 44 -5.05 6.57 9.28
C ARG A 44 -5.44 5.81 8.05
N GLY A 45 -4.45 5.37 7.30
CA GLY A 45 -4.75 4.57 6.13
C GLY A 45 -3.59 3.75 5.66
N GLN A 46 -3.95 2.86 4.74
CA GLN A 46 -3.02 2.01 4.04
C GLN A 46 -3.40 1.96 2.58
N ALA A 47 -2.41 2.01 1.71
CA ALA A 47 -2.58 1.77 0.28
C ALA A 47 -1.51 0.83 -0.24
N THR A 48 -1.85 0.07 -1.27
CA THR A 48 -0.89 -0.76 -1.99
C THR A 48 -0.75 -0.27 -3.43
N PHE A 49 0.47 -0.29 -3.93
CA PHE A 49 0.83 0.17 -5.27
C PHE A 49 1.52 -0.96 -6.01
N SER A 50 1.16 -1.16 -7.27
CA SER A 50 1.85 -2.06 -8.19
C SER A 50 2.62 -1.22 -9.19
N VAL A 51 3.93 -1.43 -9.25
CA VAL A 51 4.84 -0.72 -10.17
C VAL A 51 5.58 -1.74 -11.02
N PRO A 52 5.46 -1.70 -12.35
CA PRO A 52 6.22 -2.59 -13.22
C PRO A 52 7.73 -2.42 -13.02
N ASN A 53 8.50 -3.50 -13.06
CA ASN A 53 9.95 -3.40 -12.84
C ASN A 53 10.68 -2.46 -13.81
N GLY A 54 10.13 -2.24 -15.02
CA GLY A 54 10.67 -1.27 -15.98
C GLY A 54 10.54 0.20 -15.56
N CYS A 55 9.77 0.46 -14.50
CA CYS A 55 9.55 1.78 -13.91
C CYS A 55 10.36 2.03 -12.64
N GLU A 56 10.92 0.99 -12.05
CA GLU A 56 11.74 1.16 -10.86
C GLU A 56 13.03 1.89 -11.24
N LEU A 57 13.33 2.98 -10.54
CA LEU A 57 14.55 3.75 -10.73
C LEU A 57 15.54 3.36 -9.63
N ALA A 58 16.71 2.83 -9.99
CA ALA A 58 17.76 2.48 -9.03
C ALA A 58 18.43 3.70 -8.34
N GLY A 59 18.15 4.91 -8.82
CA GLY A 59 18.71 6.17 -8.31
C GLY A 59 17.66 7.04 -7.63
N THR A 60 17.85 8.36 -7.71
CA THR A 60 16.90 9.36 -7.21
C THR A 60 16.30 10.13 -8.37
N GLY A 61 15.00 10.35 -8.33
CA GLY A 61 14.32 11.20 -9.29
C GLY A 61 12.87 10.78 -9.57
N PRO A 62 12.14 11.63 -10.31
CA PRO A 62 10.78 11.33 -10.73
C PRO A 62 10.75 10.38 -11.94
N VAL A 63 9.73 9.53 -11.97
CA VAL A 63 9.37 8.65 -13.09
C VAL A 63 7.93 8.97 -13.48
N ASP A 64 7.72 9.47 -14.69
CA ASP A 64 6.40 9.74 -15.25
C ASP A 64 5.70 8.42 -15.61
N ASN A 65 4.53 8.15 -15.02
CA ASN A 65 3.84 6.89 -15.24
C ASN A 65 3.30 6.78 -16.68
N ALA A 66 2.81 7.86 -17.29
CA ALA A 66 2.27 7.79 -18.64
C ALA A 66 3.36 7.51 -19.68
N VAL A 67 4.51 8.17 -19.54
CA VAL A 67 5.60 8.11 -20.53
C VAL A 67 6.57 6.97 -20.26
N ALA A 68 7.07 6.83 -19.03
CA ALA A 68 8.10 5.83 -18.71
C ALA A 68 7.50 4.44 -18.41
N CYS A 69 6.29 4.41 -17.85
CA CYS A 69 5.61 3.16 -17.47
C CYS A 69 4.50 2.72 -18.42
N GLY A 70 4.16 3.53 -19.42
CA GLY A 70 3.00 3.27 -20.30
C GLY A 70 1.67 3.23 -19.56
N GLY A 71 1.57 3.92 -18.41
CA GLY A 71 0.39 3.95 -17.54
C GLY A 71 0.18 2.69 -16.71
N ALA A 72 1.18 1.81 -16.61
CA ALA A 72 1.01 0.51 -15.97
C ALA A 72 1.21 0.51 -14.44
N ALA A 73 1.79 1.57 -13.85
CA ALA A 73 1.78 1.69 -12.39
C ALA A 73 0.38 2.09 -11.89
N MET A 74 -0.09 1.44 -10.84
CA MET A 74 -1.46 1.60 -10.36
C MET A 74 -1.58 1.43 -8.85
N VAL A 75 -2.63 2.05 -8.28
CA VAL A 75 -3.08 1.74 -6.92
C VAL A 75 -3.86 0.42 -6.99
N THR A 76 -3.53 -0.54 -6.11
CA THR A 76 -4.20 -1.84 -6.06
C THR A 76 -5.19 -1.95 -4.91
N SER A 77 -4.98 -1.21 -3.83
CA SER A 77 -5.95 -1.03 -2.75
C SER A 77 -5.70 0.30 -2.03
N ALA A 78 -6.74 0.86 -1.42
CA ALA A 78 -6.62 1.99 -0.49
C ALA A 78 -7.78 1.96 0.51
N THR A 79 -7.44 2.02 1.80
CA THR A 79 -8.40 2.04 2.90
C THR A 79 -8.02 3.15 3.87
N VAL A 80 -9.01 3.85 4.39
CA VAL A 80 -8.86 4.86 5.45
C VAL A 80 -9.75 4.47 6.62
N GLU A 81 -9.24 4.66 7.83
CA GLU A 81 -9.97 4.56 9.08
C GLU A 81 -10.04 5.95 9.72
N LEU A 82 -11.22 6.35 10.16
CA LEU A 82 -11.44 7.50 11.02
C LEU A 82 -11.51 7.01 12.47
N TYR A 83 -10.84 7.69 13.40
CA TYR A 83 -10.79 7.27 14.80
C TYR A 83 -10.82 8.46 15.77
N ASP A 84 -11.21 8.21 17.02
CA ASP A 84 -11.24 9.22 18.08
C ASP A 84 -9.87 9.34 18.77
N THR A 85 -9.23 10.51 18.70
CA THR A 85 -7.91 10.76 19.32
C THR A 85 -7.99 11.08 20.82
N ASN A 86 -9.18 11.37 21.36
CA ASN A 86 -9.36 11.65 22.80
C ASN A 86 -9.54 10.39 23.66
N GLY A 87 -9.67 9.23 23.03
CA GLY A 87 -9.91 7.94 23.68
C GLY A 87 -8.81 6.91 23.39
N PRO A 88 -9.12 5.60 23.48
CA PRO A 88 -8.21 4.51 23.15
C PRO A 88 -7.98 4.35 21.63
N MET A 89 -8.13 5.42 20.84
CA MET A 89 -8.11 5.40 19.38
C MET A 89 -9.21 4.50 18.79
N ASP A 90 -10.43 4.64 19.33
CA ASP A 90 -11.59 3.87 18.90
C ASP A 90 -11.90 4.13 17.43
N LEU A 91 -12.07 3.04 16.67
CA LEU A 91 -12.48 3.09 15.27
C LEU A 91 -13.89 3.68 15.18
N LEU A 92 -14.05 4.72 14.37
CA LEU A 92 -15.32 5.40 14.15
C LEU A 92 -15.94 4.99 12.81
N ALA A 93 -15.10 4.88 11.77
CA ALA A 93 -15.56 4.54 10.45
C ALA A 93 -14.43 3.99 9.57
N THR A 94 -14.80 3.15 8.61
CA THR A 94 -13.89 2.67 7.56
C THR A 94 -14.34 3.18 6.19
N ILE A 95 -13.41 3.68 5.39
CA ILE A 95 -13.62 4.12 4.02
C ILE A 95 -12.79 3.20 3.11
N VAL A 96 -13.46 2.41 2.29
CA VAL A 96 -12.81 1.56 1.27
C VAL A 96 -12.88 2.29 -0.06
N LEU A 97 -11.72 2.66 -0.61
CA LEU A 97 -11.65 3.43 -1.85
C LEU A 97 -11.57 2.51 -3.07
N ASN A 98 -12.12 2.95 -4.19
CA ASN A 98 -12.01 2.22 -5.45
C ASN A 98 -10.61 2.42 -6.06
N PRO A 99 -9.72 1.40 -6.08
CA PRO A 99 -8.37 1.54 -6.60
C PRO A 99 -8.33 1.94 -8.08
N ALA A 100 -9.30 1.49 -8.88
CA ALA A 100 -9.38 1.80 -10.31
C ALA A 100 -9.73 3.27 -10.59
N SER A 101 -10.15 4.04 -9.57
CA SER A 101 -10.41 5.47 -9.72
C SER A 101 -9.17 6.35 -9.59
N PHE A 102 -8.06 5.80 -9.07
CA PHE A 102 -6.81 6.53 -8.98
C PHE A 102 -6.09 6.52 -10.33
N THR A 103 -5.43 7.62 -10.64
CA THR A 103 -4.45 7.69 -11.73
C THR A 103 -3.12 8.11 -11.12
N ILE A 104 -2.10 7.25 -11.15
CA ILE A 104 -0.74 7.63 -10.75
C ILE A 104 -0.15 8.47 -11.89
N SER A 105 0.28 9.70 -11.59
CA SER A 105 0.96 10.58 -12.55
C SER A 105 2.47 10.40 -12.46
N THR A 106 3.01 10.50 -11.24
CA THR A 106 4.46 10.50 -10.99
C THR A 106 4.80 9.55 -9.84
N LEU A 107 5.88 8.78 -10.02
CA LEU A 107 6.55 8.04 -8.96
C LEU A 107 7.83 8.77 -8.60
N HIS A 108 8.17 8.92 -7.33
CA HIS A 108 9.38 9.60 -6.89
C HIS A 108 10.28 8.64 -6.09
N TYR A 109 11.47 8.40 -6.63
CA TYR A 109 12.44 7.50 -6.02
C TYR A 109 13.54 8.27 -5.30
N VAL A 110 14.01 7.71 -4.19
CA VAL A 110 15.19 8.17 -3.44
C VAL A 110 16.10 6.97 -3.21
N SER A 111 17.31 7.00 -3.77
CA SER A 111 18.31 5.93 -3.61
C SER A 111 17.82 4.52 -3.99
N GLY A 112 16.92 4.42 -4.98
CA GLY A 112 16.37 3.13 -5.40
C GLY A 112 15.02 2.76 -4.79
N ASP A 113 14.62 3.42 -3.71
CA ASP A 113 13.36 3.14 -3.02
C ASP A 113 12.28 4.13 -3.47
N LEU A 114 11.05 3.63 -3.65
CA LEU A 114 9.89 4.49 -3.89
C LEU A 114 9.58 5.23 -2.59
N ASP A 115 9.79 6.53 -2.61
CA ASP A 115 9.65 7.41 -1.44
C ASP A 115 8.27 8.07 -1.43
N GLN A 116 7.84 8.57 -2.59
CA GLN A 116 6.58 9.28 -2.76
C GLN A 116 5.95 8.98 -4.13
N LEU A 117 4.69 9.36 -4.29
CA LEU A 117 4.01 9.34 -5.57
C LEU A 117 2.89 10.37 -5.60
N GLU A 118 2.50 10.75 -6.82
CA GLU A 118 1.38 11.65 -7.06
C GLU A 118 0.23 10.92 -7.74
N THR A 119 -1.00 11.17 -7.29
CA THR A 119 -2.21 10.69 -7.94
C THR A 119 -3.20 11.80 -8.23
N GLY A 120 -4.08 11.55 -9.21
CA GLY A 120 -5.38 12.21 -9.27
C GLY A 120 -6.25 11.90 -8.05
N LEU A 121 -7.35 12.64 -7.91
CA LEU A 121 -8.37 12.38 -6.89
C LEU A 121 -9.09 11.06 -7.15
N SER A 122 -9.26 10.24 -6.12
CA SER A 122 -10.14 9.09 -6.17
C SER A 122 -11.60 9.50 -6.34
N MET A 123 -12.42 8.57 -6.84
CA MET A 123 -13.87 8.71 -6.73
C MET A 123 -14.29 8.80 -5.26
N ALA A 124 -15.28 9.64 -4.98
CA ALA A 124 -15.78 9.87 -3.63
C ALA A 124 -16.50 8.62 -3.09
N GLN A 125 -16.24 8.28 -1.82
CA GLN A 125 -16.84 7.14 -1.12
C GLN A 125 -17.43 7.58 0.22
N THR A 126 -18.55 6.99 0.61
CA THR A 126 -19.12 7.23 1.95
C THR A 126 -18.41 6.37 2.98
N ALA A 127 -18.18 6.90 4.18
CA ALA A 127 -17.61 6.13 5.28
C ALA A 127 -18.63 5.12 5.82
N ALA A 128 -18.21 3.88 6.03
CA ALA A 128 -18.97 2.88 6.76
C ALA A 128 -18.75 3.09 8.26
N LEU A 129 -19.77 3.61 8.94
CA LEU A 129 -19.71 3.92 10.37
C LEU A 129 -19.76 2.64 11.23
N GLU A 130 -18.99 2.64 12.31
CA GLU A 130 -19.09 1.60 13.33
C GLU A 130 -20.42 1.69 14.10
N PRO A 131 -20.96 0.57 14.61
CA PRO A 131 -22.21 0.56 15.36
C PRO A 131 -22.17 1.50 16.58
N GLY A 132 -23.17 2.38 16.69
CA GLY A 132 -23.30 3.31 17.81
C GLY A 132 -22.55 4.64 17.64
N VAL A 133 -21.77 4.81 16.57
CA VAL A 133 -21.13 6.09 16.25
C VAL A 133 -22.16 7.11 15.78
N ILE A 134 -22.09 8.32 16.34
CA ILE A 134 -22.89 9.47 15.92
C ILE A 134 -21.94 10.45 15.21
N PRO A 135 -21.94 10.52 13.86
CA PRO A 135 -21.03 11.37 13.07
C PRO A 135 -20.99 12.84 13.50
N ALA A 136 -22.14 13.37 13.89
CA ALA A 136 -22.29 14.77 14.29
C ALA A 136 -21.42 15.15 15.50
N THR A 137 -21.07 14.19 16.37
CA THR A 137 -20.14 14.39 17.50
C THR A 137 -18.74 14.79 17.02
N TYR A 138 -18.34 14.31 15.85
CA TYR A 138 -17.02 14.53 15.25
C TYR A 138 -17.05 15.59 14.12
N GLY A 139 -18.18 16.27 13.95
CA GLY A 139 -18.32 17.36 12.99
C GLY A 139 -18.56 16.93 11.54
N PHE A 140 -18.85 15.66 11.26
CA PHE A 140 -19.22 15.20 9.91
C PHE A 140 -20.65 14.64 9.86
N ALA A 141 -21.26 14.65 8.67
CA ALA A 141 -22.60 14.13 8.45
C ALA A 141 -22.54 12.66 7.98
N ALA A 142 -23.63 11.91 8.19
CA ALA A 142 -23.70 10.53 7.71
C ALA A 142 -23.58 10.41 6.17
N ALA A 143 -23.91 11.48 5.44
CA ALA A 143 -23.78 11.58 3.99
C ALA A 143 -22.46 12.24 3.55
N THR A 144 -21.48 12.38 4.44
CA THR A 144 -20.15 12.87 4.05
C THR A 144 -19.43 11.81 3.23
N THR A 145 -18.95 12.23 2.06
CA THR A 145 -18.16 11.44 1.16
C THR A 145 -16.70 11.88 1.22
N PHE A 146 -15.79 10.96 0.93
CA PHE A 146 -14.37 11.13 1.03
C PHE A 146 -13.67 10.72 -0.25
N SER A 147 -12.69 11.52 -0.68
CA SER A 147 -11.79 11.21 -1.79
C SER A 147 -10.35 11.32 -1.31
N LEU A 148 -9.47 10.46 -1.79
CA LEU A 148 -8.05 10.48 -1.46
C LEU A 148 -7.24 10.89 -2.68
N SER A 149 -6.17 11.65 -2.47
CA SER A 149 -5.05 11.73 -3.40
C SER A 149 -3.73 11.56 -2.66
N PHE A 150 -2.70 11.15 -3.38
CA PHE A 150 -1.32 11.22 -2.90
C PHE A 150 -0.62 12.39 -3.60
N THR A 151 0.17 13.13 -2.83
CA THR A 151 0.99 14.24 -3.32
C THR A 151 2.44 14.00 -2.90
N LEU A 152 3.37 14.81 -3.41
CA LEU A 152 4.77 14.79 -2.96
C LEU A 152 4.96 15.28 -1.52
N ASP A 153 3.90 15.71 -0.85
CA ASP A 153 3.90 16.04 0.58
C ASP A 153 2.99 15.06 1.37
N GLY A 154 2.75 13.86 0.82
CA GLY A 154 1.96 12.80 1.43
C GLY A 154 0.47 12.76 1.02
N PRO A 155 -0.32 11.88 1.66
CA PRO A 155 -1.74 11.70 1.35
C PRO A 155 -2.58 12.92 1.75
N ARG A 156 -3.67 13.13 1.00
CA ARG A 156 -4.67 14.18 1.23
C ARG A 156 -6.06 13.59 1.17
N LEU A 157 -6.81 13.73 2.26
CA LEU A 157 -8.18 13.26 2.38
C LEU A 157 -9.14 14.43 2.23
N TYR A 158 -9.82 14.45 1.10
CA TYR A 158 -10.86 15.40 0.76
C TYR A 158 -12.18 14.90 1.28
N PHE A 159 -13.03 15.81 1.75
CA PHE A 159 -14.39 15.50 2.17
C PHE A 159 -15.39 16.44 1.50
N ASN A 160 -16.59 15.93 1.27
CA ASN A 160 -17.73 16.68 0.77
C ASN A 160 -19.01 16.14 1.40
N CYS A 161 -19.83 17.02 1.97
CA CYS A 161 -21.11 16.64 2.54
C CYS A 161 -22.19 16.69 1.47
N VAL A 162 -22.79 15.53 1.17
CA VAL A 162 -23.86 15.46 0.16
C VAL A 162 -25.15 16.06 0.74
N GLY A 163 -25.81 16.93 -0.03
CA GLY A 163 -27.12 17.49 0.32
C GLY A 163 -27.09 18.78 1.14
N VAL A 164 -25.91 19.39 1.33
CA VAL A 164 -25.79 20.77 1.83
C VAL A 164 -25.38 21.71 0.69
N THR A 165 -25.53 23.02 0.90
CA THR A 165 -25.11 24.04 -0.07
C THR A 165 -23.64 23.84 -0.43
N PRO A 166 -23.27 23.72 -1.72
CA PRO A 166 -21.86 23.60 -2.12
C PRO A 166 -21.02 24.76 -1.53
N GLY A 167 -19.84 24.48 -1.00
CA GLY A 167 -18.99 25.46 -0.33
C GLY A 167 -19.19 25.56 1.19
N SER A 168 -20.19 24.88 1.77
CA SER A 168 -20.47 24.94 3.21
C SER A 168 -19.92 23.76 4.01
N CYS A 169 -19.43 22.71 3.37
CA CYS A 169 -19.00 21.46 4.03
C CYS A 169 -18.13 20.63 3.08
N ASP A 170 -17.09 21.27 2.58
CA ASP A 170 -16.10 20.72 1.68
C ASP A 170 -14.71 21.21 2.11
N GLY A 171 -13.73 20.35 1.93
CA GLY A 171 -12.37 20.66 2.33
C GLY A 171 -11.46 19.48 2.19
N VAL A 172 -10.28 19.64 2.76
CA VAL A 172 -9.21 18.65 2.83
C VAL A 172 -8.68 18.63 4.25
N ASN A 173 -8.12 17.50 4.69
CA ASN A 173 -7.40 17.43 5.97
C ASN A 173 -6.36 18.56 6.09
N ASN A 174 -6.07 18.96 7.32
CA ASN A 174 -5.19 20.09 7.58
C ASN A 174 -3.78 19.84 6.99
N PRO A 175 -3.30 20.66 6.03
CA PRO A 175 -1.98 20.48 5.43
C PRO A 175 -0.84 20.75 6.43
N ASP A 176 -1.09 21.51 7.50
CA ASP A 176 -0.10 21.80 8.56
C ASP A 176 0.09 20.62 9.53
N LEU A 177 -0.71 19.56 9.39
CA LEU A 177 -0.58 18.30 10.12
C LEU A 177 -0.16 17.20 9.13
N PRO A 178 1.10 17.23 8.65
CA PRO A 178 1.54 16.31 7.62
C PRO A 178 1.44 14.87 8.12
N ALA A 179 0.96 14.01 7.24
CA ALA A 179 1.00 12.57 7.43
C ALA A 179 2.44 12.08 7.52
N ASP A 180 2.76 11.29 8.55
CA ASP A 180 3.93 10.40 8.54
C ASP A 180 3.67 9.30 7.49
N PHE A 181 3.89 9.66 6.22
CA PHE A 181 3.69 8.76 5.10
C PHE A 181 4.98 8.00 4.82
N SER A 182 4.90 6.68 4.88
CA SER A 182 6.02 5.80 4.53
C SER A 182 5.59 4.78 3.50
N ILE A 183 6.42 4.61 2.47
CA ILE A 183 6.24 3.60 1.43
C ILE A 183 7.34 2.55 1.61
N THR A 184 6.95 1.27 1.62
CA THR A 184 7.89 0.16 1.74
C THR A 184 7.66 -0.87 0.65
N ARG A 185 8.75 -1.35 0.03
CA ARG A 185 8.69 -2.42 -0.96
C ARG A 185 8.41 -3.75 -0.27
N VAL A 186 7.39 -4.46 -0.73
CA VAL A 186 7.04 -5.80 -0.25
C VAL A 186 8.04 -6.81 -0.84
N PRO A 187 8.75 -7.61 -0.02
CA PRO A 187 9.68 -8.61 -0.53
C PRO A 187 8.97 -9.64 -1.42
N GLU A 188 9.53 -9.92 -2.60
CA GLU A 188 8.98 -10.94 -3.49
C GLU A 188 8.98 -12.32 -2.80
N PRO A 189 7.89 -13.11 -2.88
CA PRO A 189 7.82 -14.43 -2.25
C PRO A 189 8.91 -15.39 -2.72
N ALA A 190 9.35 -15.25 -3.97
CA ALA A 190 10.41 -16.05 -4.55
C ALA A 190 11.76 -15.81 -3.85
N SER A 191 12.05 -14.57 -3.45
CA SER A 191 13.27 -14.21 -2.71
C SER A 191 13.31 -14.92 -1.36
N LEU A 192 12.17 -15.01 -0.67
CA LEU A 192 12.05 -15.73 0.61
C LEU A 192 12.24 -17.25 0.41
N ALA A 193 11.66 -17.81 -0.64
CA ALA A 193 11.82 -19.24 -0.95
C ALA A 193 13.27 -19.60 -1.29
N LEU A 194 13.97 -18.76 -2.06
CA LEU A 194 15.39 -18.93 -2.40
C LEU A 194 16.28 -18.84 -1.16
N SER A 195 16.06 -17.87 -0.28
CA SER A 195 16.80 -17.79 1.00
C SER A 195 16.56 -19.03 1.87
N GLY A 196 15.32 -19.51 1.94
CA GLY A 196 14.97 -20.74 2.65
C GLY A 196 15.68 -21.97 2.08
N LEU A 197 15.69 -22.13 0.76
CA LEU A 197 16.38 -23.23 0.08
C LEU A 197 17.89 -23.19 0.27
N ALA A 198 18.51 -22.00 0.24
CA ALA A 198 19.93 -21.84 0.50
C ALA A 198 20.30 -22.31 1.91
N LEU A 199 19.49 -21.98 2.91
CA LEU A 199 19.70 -22.43 4.30
C LEU A 199 19.57 -23.95 4.44
N VAL A 200 18.56 -24.57 3.81
CA VAL A 200 18.41 -26.04 3.80
C VAL A 200 19.60 -26.73 3.11
N GLY A 201 20.09 -26.16 2.01
CA GLY A 201 21.30 -26.62 1.33
C GLY A 201 22.53 -26.63 2.25
N LEU A 202 22.75 -25.56 3.02
CA LEU A 202 23.89 -25.48 3.94
C LEU A 202 23.81 -26.52 5.09
N VAL A 203 22.61 -26.77 5.63
CA VAL A 203 22.41 -27.78 6.69
C VAL A 203 22.69 -29.19 6.17
N THR A 204 22.23 -29.52 4.96
CA THR A 204 22.46 -30.85 4.37
C THR A 204 23.94 -31.08 4.02
N VAL A 205 24.66 -30.06 3.54
CA VAL A 205 26.11 -30.14 3.29
C VAL A 205 26.89 -30.35 4.59
N ARG A 206 26.54 -29.65 5.68
CA ARG A 206 27.19 -29.84 6.99
C ARG A 206 26.99 -31.25 7.54
N ARG A 207 25.77 -31.80 7.44
CA ARG A 207 25.49 -33.19 7.89
C ARG A 207 26.31 -34.22 7.12
N ARG A 208 26.44 -34.06 5.80
CA ARG A 208 27.26 -34.98 4.98
C ARG A 208 28.74 -34.95 5.38
N ARG A 209 29.29 -33.76 5.66
CA ARG A 209 30.70 -33.65 6.11
C ARG A 209 30.94 -34.27 7.49
N ALA A 210 29.99 -34.13 8.42
CA ALA A 210 30.09 -34.76 9.74
C ALA A 210 30.07 -36.29 9.67
N GLN A 211 29.28 -36.88 8.76
CA GLN A 211 29.23 -38.33 8.57
C GLN A 211 30.48 -38.91 7.87
N GLN A 212 31.25 -38.11 7.14
CA GLN A 212 32.50 -38.54 6.49
C GLN A 212 33.73 -38.44 7.41
N ALA A 213 33.61 -37.75 8.54
CA ALA A 213 34.69 -37.57 9.52
C ALA A 213 34.60 -38.53 10.72
N ALA A 214 33.61 -39.43 10.72
CA ALA A 214 33.43 -40.51 11.69
C ALA A 214 33.70 -41.86 11.02
#